data_AF-A0A9X0QFW3-F1
#
_entry.id   AF-A0A9X0QFW3-F1
#
_cell.length_a   1.000
_cell.length_b   1.000
_cell.length_c   1.000
_cell.angle_alpha   90.00
_cell.angle_beta   90.00
_cell.angle_gamma   90.00
#
_symmetry.space_group_name_H-M   'P 1'
#
loop_
_entity.id
_entity.type
_entity.pdbx_description
1 polymer ?
#
loop_
_entity_poly.entity_id
_entity_poly.type
_entity_poly.pdbx_seq_one_letter_code
_entity_poly.pdbx_strand_id
1 'polypeptide(L)'
;MIRLFNVYYPTRTIVLLLCEALIVSGCFLLATALLMGPDTYLVLNYENGGLKIIGLTILTLLCSYYFDLYEPQRISASWEIYFRLLLVLGFLSFLLSAMIYVFPALDIAQYVLLLGLIFLTLALVAWRSAYEWVIGREIFRERVYVLGAGDRAQSIVNLLESRKDAGMEVLGWDGVVADRDQRKEAIHVALEKFSGPKPPVDRVIVAIEDRRGEFPVRELLKLRFNGVVIEDAGALLERLTGKLHLDGLHPSSFIYSEGFRVKPSQQIARRIVSTLTAAVGLLLFLPFFPIVVLLVRLSSPGPIFFRQTRVGLAGKNFTVYKFRTMRTDAEVSGAKWATKNDPRVTRVGMFMRKTRLDEVPQLWNVLRGDMGFVGPRPERPEFVPWLTEQIPYFNLRHMIRPGLTGWAQVRYGYGSTLAEAREKLEFDLYYIKHMTLGLDLLIMFETIKTIIRRQGAQ
;
A
#
# COMPACT_ATOMS: atom_id res chain seq x y z
N MET A 1 5.87 14.91 -3.01
CA MET A 1 5.49 13.49 -3.20
C MET A 1 5.82 13.08 -4.62
N ILE A 2 6.30 11.85 -4.83
CA ILE A 2 6.64 11.29 -6.14
C ILE A 2 5.63 10.19 -6.48
N ARG A 3 5.14 10.17 -7.72
CA ARG A 3 4.21 9.15 -8.22
C ARG A 3 5.01 7.99 -8.80
N LEU A 4 4.96 6.82 -8.17
CA LEU A 4 5.54 5.56 -8.63
C LEU A 4 4.43 4.52 -8.75
N PHE A 5 4.30 3.89 -9.92
CA PHE A 5 3.25 2.90 -10.16
C PHE A 5 1.82 3.38 -9.86
N ASN A 6 1.55 4.67 -10.11
CA ASN A 6 0.31 5.35 -9.74
C ASN A 6 -0.02 5.43 -8.25
N VAL A 7 0.93 5.06 -7.38
CA VAL A 7 0.87 5.31 -5.94
C VAL A 7 1.80 6.48 -5.63
N TYR A 8 1.40 7.30 -4.67
CA TYR A 8 2.20 8.44 -4.26
C TYR A 8 3.02 8.09 -3.02
N TYR A 9 4.32 8.31 -3.13
CA TYR A 9 5.26 8.15 -2.03
C TYR A 9 5.76 9.52 -1.56
N PRO A 10 5.89 9.74 -0.24
CA PRO A 10 6.56 10.93 0.27
C PRO A 10 7.99 10.99 -0.28
N THR A 11 8.41 12.18 -0.74
CA THR A 11 9.78 12.39 -1.26
C THR A 11 10.82 12.05 -0.18
N ARG A 12 10.48 12.35 1.09
CA ARG A 12 11.25 12.00 2.29
C ARG A 12 11.57 10.50 2.34
N THR A 13 10.58 9.62 2.13
CA THR A 13 10.76 8.16 2.14
C THR A 13 11.71 7.68 1.03
N ILE A 14 11.64 8.29 -0.16
CA ILE A 14 12.53 7.92 -1.28
C ILE A 14 13.97 8.37 -1.01
N VAL A 15 14.16 9.59 -0.50
CA VAL A 15 15.48 10.09 -0.10
C VAL A 15 16.08 9.19 0.98
N LEU A 16 15.29 8.82 1.99
CA LEU A 16 15.70 7.89 3.04
C LEU A 16 16.17 6.54 2.47
N LEU A 17 15.40 5.96 1.55
CA LEU A 17 15.75 4.69 0.91
C LEU A 17 17.04 4.78 0.09
N LEU A 18 17.22 5.86 -0.68
CA LEU A 18 18.42 6.07 -1.49
C LEU A 18 19.66 6.29 -0.61
N CYS A 19 19.54 7.09 0.44
CA CYS A 19 20.65 7.30 1.38
C CYS A 19 21.01 6.01 2.12
N GLU A 20 20.03 5.21 2.55
CA GLU A 20 20.31 3.91 3.16
C GLU A 20 20.99 2.94 2.17
N ALA A 21 20.60 2.94 0.89
CA ALA A 21 21.26 2.13 -0.13
C ALA A 21 22.76 2.50 -0.27
N LEU A 22 23.07 3.80 -0.27
CA LEU A 22 24.43 4.31 -0.32
C LEU A 22 25.21 4.02 0.95
N ILE A 23 24.59 4.13 2.12
CA ILE A 23 25.23 3.79 3.40
C ILE A 23 25.56 2.31 3.45
N VAL A 24 24.62 1.43 3.08
CA VAL A 24 24.86 -0.02 3.09
C VAL A 24 26.00 -0.39 2.17
N SER A 25 25.93 0.03 0.89
CA SER A 25 26.99 -0.25 -0.08
C SER A 25 28.34 0.35 0.38
N GLY A 26 28.33 1.58 0.90
CA GLY A 26 29.53 2.25 1.43
C GLY A 26 30.17 1.53 2.60
N CYS A 27 29.38 1.04 3.57
CA CYS A 27 29.90 0.30 4.73
C CYS A 27 30.61 -1.00 4.32
N PHE A 28 30.04 -1.77 3.38
CA PHE A 28 30.65 -3.01 2.92
C PHE A 28 31.83 -2.78 1.97
N LEU A 29 31.80 -1.72 1.15
CA LEU A 29 32.96 -1.30 0.36
C LEU A 29 34.12 -0.87 1.26
N LEU A 30 33.84 -0.07 2.29
CA LEU A 30 34.84 0.36 3.28
C LEU A 30 35.42 -0.84 4.03
N ALA A 31 34.58 -1.79 4.45
CA ALA A 31 35.04 -3.00 5.12
C ALA A 31 35.93 -3.85 4.22
N THR A 32 35.58 -3.98 2.93
CA THR A 32 36.40 -4.69 1.95
C THR A 32 37.74 -3.98 1.75
N ALA A 33 37.73 -2.66 1.60
CA ALA A 33 38.94 -1.86 1.40
C ALA A 33 39.91 -1.94 2.59
N LEU A 34 39.39 -1.92 3.82
CA LEU A 34 40.21 -1.99 5.04
C LEU A 34 40.83 -3.37 5.26
N LEU A 35 40.12 -4.44 4.93
CA LEU A 35 40.59 -5.82 5.19
C LEU A 35 41.44 -6.37 4.05
N MET A 36 41.13 -6.04 2.79
CA MET A 36 41.83 -6.57 1.61
C MET A 36 42.94 -5.64 1.11
N GLY A 37 42.95 -4.36 1.52
CA GLY A 37 43.99 -3.39 1.16
C GLY A 37 44.20 -3.31 -0.37
N PRO A 38 45.40 -3.63 -0.89
CA PRO A 38 45.68 -3.58 -2.33
C PRO A 38 44.88 -4.60 -3.15
N ASP A 39 44.45 -5.72 -2.55
CA ASP A 39 43.71 -6.78 -3.24
C ASP A 39 42.21 -6.46 -3.40
N THR A 40 41.76 -5.32 -2.90
CA THR A 40 40.36 -4.86 -2.98
C THR A 40 39.83 -4.87 -4.41
N TYR A 41 40.63 -4.44 -5.39
CA TYR A 41 40.22 -4.43 -6.78
C TYR A 41 39.97 -5.85 -7.32
N LEU A 42 40.76 -6.83 -6.88
CA LEU A 42 40.62 -8.23 -7.27
C LEU A 42 39.32 -8.82 -6.71
N VAL A 43 39.09 -8.65 -5.40
CA VAL A 43 37.92 -9.17 -4.70
C VAL A 43 36.62 -8.55 -5.24
N LEU A 44 36.62 -7.24 -5.50
CA LEU A 44 35.40 -6.56 -5.98
C LEU A 44 35.03 -6.93 -7.42
N ASN A 45 36.01 -7.05 -8.32
CA ASN A 45 35.74 -7.24 -9.75
C ASN A 45 35.84 -8.70 -10.21
N TYR A 46 36.89 -9.43 -9.80
CA TYR A 46 37.13 -10.80 -10.27
C TYR A 46 36.37 -11.84 -9.46
N GLU A 47 36.17 -11.61 -8.15
CA GLU A 47 35.39 -12.51 -7.28
C GLU A 47 33.92 -12.11 -7.15
N ASN A 48 33.47 -11.17 -8.00
CA ASN A 48 32.12 -10.61 -8.01
C ASN A 48 31.71 -9.95 -6.68
N GLY A 49 32.67 -9.48 -5.87
CA GLY A 49 32.40 -8.80 -4.60
C GLY A 49 31.45 -7.61 -4.74
N GLY A 50 31.56 -6.84 -5.83
CA GLY A 50 30.62 -5.74 -6.11
C GLY A 50 29.17 -6.21 -6.30
N LEU A 51 28.94 -7.30 -7.04
CA LEU A 51 27.62 -7.88 -7.21
C LEU A 51 27.06 -8.45 -5.90
N LYS A 52 27.91 -9.08 -5.08
CA LYS A 52 27.56 -9.55 -3.74
C LYS A 52 27.11 -8.39 -2.84
N ILE A 53 27.83 -7.26 -2.87
CA ILE A 53 27.45 -6.04 -2.12
C ILE A 53 26.12 -5.48 -2.61
N ILE A 54 25.88 -5.42 -3.92
CA ILE A 54 24.59 -4.98 -4.48
C ILE A 54 23.45 -5.88 -4.00
N GLY A 55 23.63 -7.21 -4.06
CA GLY A 55 22.66 -8.18 -3.56
C GLY A 55 22.37 -7.99 -2.07
N LEU A 56 23.41 -7.74 -1.27
CA LEU A 56 23.32 -7.45 0.15
C LEU A 56 22.60 -6.12 0.43
N THR A 57 22.86 -5.08 -0.35
CA THR A 57 22.13 -3.80 -0.27
C THR A 57 20.63 -4.02 -0.54
N ILE A 58 20.28 -4.73 -1.61
CA ILE A 58 18.88 -5.05 -1.94
C ILE A 58 18.24 -5.84 -0.80
N LEU A 59 18.92 -6.86 -0.29
CA LEU A 59 18.43 -7.67 0.82
C LEU A 59 18.19 -6.83 2.09
N THR A 60 19.10 -5.92 2.41
CA THR A 60 18.99 -5.02 3.56
C THR A 60 17.79 -4.08 3.42
N LEU A 61 17.61 -3.46 2.24
CA LEU A 61 16.47 -2.57 1.96
C LEU A 61 15.14 -3.34 2.01
N LEU A 62 15.10 -4.58 1.50
CA LEU A 62 13.93 -5.43 1.61
C LEU A 62 13.60 -5.72 3.07
N CYS A 63 14.57 -6.17 3.88
CA CYS A 63 14.36 -6.39 5.31
C CYS A 63 13.85 -5.11 6.00
N SER A 64 14.48 -3.95 5.78
CA SER A 64 14.01 -2.67 6.33
C SER A 64 12.56 -2.36 5.96
N TYR A 65 12.17 -2.63 4.72
CA TYR A 65 10.80 -2.43 4.25
C TYR A 65 9.79 -3.39 4.89
N TYR A 66 10.11 -4.68 5.02
CA TYR A 66 9.24 -5.67 5.65
C TYR A 66 9.04 -5.40 7.15
N PHE A 67 10.03 -4.81 7.80
CA PHE A 67 9.98 -4.37 9.21
C PHE A 67 9.39 -2.95 9.40
N ASP A 68 8.74 -2.37 8.37
CA ASP A 68 8.01 -1.09 8.43
C ASP A 68 8.89 0.15 8.76
N LEU A 69 10.20 0.12 8.50
CA LEU A 69 11.08 1.28 8.73
C LEU A 69 10.86 2.44 7.74
N TYR A 70 10.04 2.22 6.71
CA TYR A 70 9.63 3.23 5.72
C TYR A 70 8.17 3.67 5.85
N GLU A 71 7.42 3.14 6.82
CA GLU A 71 6.02 3.49 7.07
C GLU A 71 5.86 4.17 8.44
N PRO A 72 6.24 5.45 8.58
CA PRO A 72 6.26 6.16 9.86
C PRO A 72 4.88 6.25 10.53
N GLN A 73 3.78 6.17 9.77
CA GLN A 73 2.41 6.14 10.30
C GLN A 73 2.13 4.96 11.25
N ARG A 74 2.88 3.87 11.12
CA ARG A 74 2.71 2.66 11.95
C ARG A 74 3.59 2.64 13.20
N ILE A 75 4.33 3.72 13.43
CA ILE A 75 5.31 3.82 14.51
C ILE A 75 4.79 4.85 15.50
N SER A 76 4.42 4.41 16.69
CA SER A 76 3.81 5.27 17.70
C SER A 76 4.84 6.01 18.56
N ALA A 77 6.04 5.44 18.71
CA ALA A 77 7.11 6.00 19.53
C ALA A 77 8.45 5.97 18.80
N SER A 78 9.27 7.01 18.95
CA SER A 78 10.58 7.10 18.30
C SER A 78 11.52 5.94 18.68
N TRP A 79 11.42 5.40 19.90
CA TRP A 79 12.20 4.21 20.32
C TRP A 79 11.91 2.96 19.49
N GLU A 80 10.68 2.80 19.01
CA GLU A 80 10.29 1.64 18.21
C GLU A 80 11.05 1.60 16.87
N ILE A 81 11.49 2.75 16.34
CA ILE A 81 12.34 2.83 15.14
C ILE A 81 13.67 2.13 15.39
N TYR A 82 14.36 2.49 16.48
CA TYR A 82 15.65 1.91 16.84
C TYR A 82 15.53 0.42 17.19
N PHE A 83 14.46 0.03 17.88
CA PHE A 83 14.19 -1.38 18.16
C PHE A 83 13.99 -2.19 16.87
N ARG A 84 13.15 -1.71 15.93
CA ARG A 84 12.92 -2.37 14.63
C ARG A 84 14.20 -2.41 13.79
N LEU A 85 15.03 -1.36 13.85
CA LEU A 85 16.32 -1.30 13.15
C LEU A 85 17.28 -2.38 13.67
N LEU A 86 17.40 -2.54 14.99
CA LEU A 86 18.21 -3.60 15.60
C LEU A 86 17.66 -5.00 15.25
N LEU A 87 16.33 -5.15 15.20
CA LEU A 87 15.68 -6.38 14.75
C LEU A 87 16.04 -6.72 13.30
N VAL A 88 16.05 -5.73 12.40
CA VAL A 88 16.46 -5.90 11.01
C VAL A 88 17.91 -6.33 10.92
N LEU A 89 18.81 -5.68 11.65
CA LEU A 89 20.24 -6.02 11.64
C LEU A 89 20.50 -7.41 12.21
N GLY A 90 19.81 -7.80 13.29
CA GLY A 90 19.89 -9.14 13.87
C GLY A 90 19.30 -10.22 12.95
N PHE A 91 18.19 -9.94 12.27
CA PHE A 91 17.62 -10.84 11.28
C PHE A 91 18.53 -10.96 10.04
N LEU A 92 19.11 -9.85 9.59
CA LEU A 92 20.03 -9.81 8.45
C LEU A 92 21.30 -10.61 8.76
N SER A 93 21.90 -10.46 9.95
CA SER A 93 23.09 -11.22 10.33
C SER A 93 22.82 -12.72 10.41
N PHE A 94 21.67 -13.12 10.97
CA PHE A 94 21.23 -14.51 10.98
C PHE A 94 21.02 -15.06 9.56
N LEU A 95 20.31 -14.31 8.71
CA LEU A 95 20.02 -14.72 7.34
C LEU A 95 21.28 -14.88 6.50
N LEU A 96 22.21 -13.94 6.59
CA LEU A 96 23.48 -14.00 5.87
C LEU A 96 24.35 -15.15 6.36
N SER A 97 24.41 -15.38 7.67
CA SER A 97 25.12 -16.53 8.25
C SER A 97 24.56 -17.85 7.72
N ALA A 98 23.23 -18.01 7.68
CA ALA A 98 22.58 -19.19 7.12
C ALA A 98 22.85 -19.34 5.60
N MET A 99 22.82 -18.23 4.84
CA MET A 99 23.11 -18.25 3.40
C MET A 99 24.56 -18.65 3.12
N ILE A 100 25.53 -18.15 3.88
CA ILE A 100 26.95 -18.51 3.75
C ILE A 100 27.18 -19.97 4.14
N TYR A 101 26.51 -20.45 5.19
CA TYR A 101 26.61 -21.86 5.60
C TYR A 101 26.13 -22.81 4.49
N VAL A 102 25.02 -22.49 3.81
CA VAL A 102 24.48 -23.31 2.71
C VAL A 102 25.24 -23.08 1.40
N PHE A 103 25.66 -21.85 1.13
CA PHE A 103 26.35 -21.44 -0.10
C PHE A 103 27.63 -20.66 0.23
N PRO A 104 28.75 -21.35 0.53
CA PRO A 104 29.99 -20.70 0.94
C PRO A 104 30.55 -19.72 -0.11
N ALA A 105 30.26 -19.92 -1.39
CA ALA A 105 30.67 -19.04 -2.48
C ALA A 105 30.06 -17.62 -2.41
N LEU A 106 29.02 -17.42 -1.60
CA LEU A 106 28.42 -16.11 -1.37
C LEU A 106 29.25 -15.23 -0.43
N ASP A 107 30.20 -15.81 0.31
CA ASP A 107 31.08 -15.02 1.16
C ASP A 107 31.95 -14.08 0.30
N ILE A 108 32.13 -12.84 0.75
CA ILE A 108 32.91 -11.84 0.01
C ILE A 108 34.38 -12.06 0.30
N ALA A 109 34.75 -12.01 1.57
CA ALA A 109 36.06 -12.36 2.09
C ALA A 109 35.97 -12.49 3.62
N GLN A 110 36.95 -13.16 4.22
CA GLN A 110 36.97 -13.43 5.65
C GLN A 110 36.85 -12.12 6.46
N TYR A 111 35.91 -12.11 7.41
CA TYR A 111 35.60 -10.98 8.30
C TYR A 111 34.98 -9.72 7.66
N VAL A 112 34.92 -9.60 6.33
CA VAL A 112 34.31 -8.42 5.65
C VAL A 112 32.85 -8.27 6.04
N LEU A 113 32.09 -9.36 6.09
CA LEU A 113 30.69 -9.29 6.47
C LEU A 113 30.51 -8.85 7.93
N LEU A 114 31.34 -9.36 8.85
CA LEU A 114 31.28 -9.01 10.26
C LEU A 114 31.59 -7.52 10.47
N LEU A 115 32.70 -7.04 9.91
CA LEU A 115 33.12 -5.64 10.02
C LEU A 115 32.11 -4.70 9.33
N GLY A 116 31.62 -5.09 8.15
CA GLY A 116 30.60 -4.37 7.41
C GLY A 116 29.28 -4.24 8.18
N LEU A 117 28.83 -5.30 8.87
CA LEU A 117 27.64 -5.25 9.73
C LEU A 117 27.83 -4.33 10.95
N ILE A 118 29.03 -4.29 11.55
CA ILE A 118 29.35 -3.37 12.65
C ILE A 118 29.26 -1.91 12.16
N PHE A 119 29.93 -1.59 11.04
CA PHE A 119 29.85 -0.26 10.45
C PHE A 119 28.43 0.10 10.04
N LEU A 120 27.70 -0.83 9.45
CA LEU A 120 26.32 -0.63 9.05
C LEU A 120 25.43 -0.29 10.25
N THR A 121 25.60 -1.00 11.37
CA THR A 121 24.84 -0.75 12.60
C THR A 121 25.04 0.68 13.09
N LEU A 122 26.31 1.11 13.21
CA LEU A 122 26.64 2.46 13.66
C LEU A 122 26.14 3.52 12.67
N ALA A 123 26.34 3.30 11.38
CA ALA A 123 25.97 4.25 10.33
C ALA A 123 24.46 4.40 10.20
N LEU A 124 23.67 3.31 10.27
CA LEU A 124 22.21 3.39 10.18
C LEU A 124 21.59 4.05 11.42
N VAL A 125 22.09 3.77 12.62
CA VAL A 125 21.62 4.44 13.85
C VAL A 125 21.92 5.94 13.78
N ALA A 126 23.15 6.31 13.44
CA ALA A 126 23.55 7.71 13.29
C ALA A 126 22.74 8.42 12.20
N TRP A 127 22.56 7.78 11.04
CA TRP A 127 21.76 8.30 9.94
C TRP A 127 20.31 8.50 10.32
N ARG A 128 19.69 7.55 11.04
CA ARG A 128 18.29 7.68 11.49
C ARG A 128 18.11 8.83 12.45
N SER A 129 19.00 8.99 13.43
CA SER A 129 18.96 10.15 14.33
C SER A 129 19.16 11.48 13.59
N ALA A 130 20.11 11.53 12.64
CA ALA A 130 20.33 12.72 11.81
C ALA A 130 19.12 13.03 10.93
N TYR A 131 18.50 12.02 10.32
CA TYR A 131 17.35 12.16 9.44
C TYR A 131 16.11 12.69 10.19
N GLU A 132 15.83 12.17 11.39
CA GLU A 132 14.77 12.69 12.26
C GLU A 132 15.01 14.15 12.63
N TRP A 133 16.24 14.51 12.97
CA TRP A 133 16.62 15.88 13.30
C TRP A 133 16.48 16.84 12.11
N VAL A 134 16.90 16.43 10.91
CA VAL A 134 16.79 17.25 9.69
C VAL A 134 15.33 17.47 9.30
N ILE A 135 14.51 16.41 9.30
CA ILE A 135 13.11 16.48 8.88
C ILE A 135 12.21 17.16 9.91
N GLY A 136 12.63 17.17 11.18
CA GLY A 136 11.97 17.94 12.22
C GLY A 136 11.97 19.45 11.97
N ARG A 137 12.88 19.97 11.12
CA ARG A 137 12.99 21.40 10.82
C ARG A 137 11.84 21.89 9.93
N GLU A 138 11.37 23.09 10.25
CA GLU A 138 10.26 23.78 9.55
C GLU A 138 10.55 24.00 8.05
N ILE A 139 11.83 24.14 7.66
CA ILE A 139 12.26 24.36 6.27
C ILE A 139 11.79 23.25 5.32
N PHE A 140 11.58 22.03 5.83
CA PHE A 140 11.16 20.90 5.01
C PHE A 140 9.64 20.69 4.99
N ARG A 141 8.85 21.55 5.65
CA ARG A 141 7.39 21.48 5.66
C ARG A 141 6.81 22.44 4.63
N GLU A 142 5.98 21.92 3.73
CA GLU A 142 5.15 22.76 2.86
C GLU A 142 4.08 23.44 3.71
N ARG A 143 4.01 24.77 3.65
CA ARG A 143 2.98 25.54 4.33
C ARG A 143 1.72 25.56 3.48
N VAL A 144 0.63 25.07 4.05
CA VAL A 144 -0.61 24.80 3.35
C VAL A 144 -1.76 25.59 3.95
N TYR A 145 -2.58 26.16 3.08
CA TYR A 145 -3.81 26.82 3.47
C TYR A 145 -5.02 26.08 2.87
N VAL A 146 -6.03 25.80 3.70
CA VAL A 146 -7.24 25.09 3.28
C VAL A 146 -8.36 26.10 3.03
N LEU A 147 -8.70 26.27 1.75
CA LEU A 147 -9.78 27.14 1.30
C LEU A 147 -11.08 26.35 1.20
N GLY A 148 -11.98 26.55 2.16
CA GLY A 148 -13.31 25.95 2.15
C GLY A 148 -13.87 25.82 3.56
N ALA A 149 -15.20 25.79 3.67
CA ALA A 149 -15.92 25.62 4.92
C ALA A 149 -16.70 24.29 4.93
N GLY A 150 -16.98 23.76 6.13
CA GLY A 150 -17.79 22.56 6.34
C GLY A 150 -16.99 21.29 6.63
N ASP A 151 -17.68 20.16 6.69
CA ASP A 151 -17.13 18.87 7.14
C ASP A 151 -15.97 18.37 6.28
N ARG A 152 -16.01 18.66 4.97
CA ARG A 152 -14.94 18.30 4.03
C ARG A 152 -13.62 19.02 4.32
N ALA A 153 -13.67 20.31 4.64
CA ALA A 153 -12.48 21.08 5.00
C ALA A 153 -11.91 20.61 6.34
N GLN A 154 -12.78 20.41 7.35
CA GLN A 154 -12.40 19.89 8.66
C GLN A 154 -11.73 18.50 8.56
N SER A 155 -12.30 17.60 7.74
CA SER A 155 -11.75 16.26 7.53
C SER A 155 -10.34 16.29 6.94
N ILE A 156 -10.06 17.24 6.04
CA ILE A 156 -8.73 17.43 5.45
C ILE A 156 -7.75 17.98 6.48
N VAL A 157 -8.15 18.97 7.27
CA VAL A 157 -7.30 19.53 8.33
C VAL A 157 -6.94 18.44 9.33
N ASN A 158 -7.93 17.70 9.84
CA ASN A 158 -7.72 16.57 10.75
C ASN A 158 -6.80 15.50 10.14
N LEU A 159 -6.94 15.23 8.83
CA LEU A 159 -6.06 14.31 8.12
C LEU A 159 -4.61 14.84 8.06
N LEU A 160 -4.41 16.10 7.69
CA LEU A 160 -3.07 16.69 7.58
C LEU A 160 -2.37 16.78 8.94
N GLU A 161 -3.11 17.10 10.00
CA GLU A 161 -2.60 17.14 11.37
C GLU A 161 -2.25 15.76 11.91
N SER A 162 -3.06 14.74 11.60
CA SER A 162 -2.76 13.35 11.98
C SER A 162 -1.61 12.74 11.17
N ARG A 163 -1.41 13.17 9.91
CA ARG A 163 -0.36 12.66 9.01
C ARG A 163 0.88 13.56 8.96
N LYS A 164 1.70 13.49 9.99
CA LYS A 164 2.98 14.24 10.06
C LYS A 164 4.00 13.89 8.95
N ASP A 165 3.84 12.73 8.30
CA ASP A 165 4.68 12.28 7.19
C ASP A 165 4.34 12.92 5.85
N ALA A 166 3.15 13.54 5.72
CA ALA A 166 2.76 14.29 4.53
C ALA A 166 3.69 15.49 4.28
N GLY A 167 4.38 15.96 5.33
CA GLY A 167 5.29 17.10 5.27
C GLY A 167 4.57 18.41 4.98
N MET A 168 3.29 18.50 5.37
CA MET A 168 2.45 19.68 5.21
C MET A 168 2.11 20.24 6.58
N GLU A 169 2.13 21.56 6.70
CA GLU A 169 1.73 22.28 7.90
C GLU A 169 0.58 23.22 7.56
N VAL A 170 -0.54 23.06 8.28
CA VAL A 170 -1.74 23.86 8.04
C VAL A 170 -1.55 25.22 8.72
N LEU A 171 -1.40 26.28 7.94
CA LEU A 171 -1.29 27.66 8.44
C LEU A 171 -2.64 28.20 8.92
N GLY A 172 -3.72 27.69 8.35
CA GLY A 172 -5.08 28.11 8.65
C GLY A 172 -6.08 27.51 7.67
N TRP A 173 -7.35 27.63 8.03
CA TRP A 173 -8.49 27.26 7.19
C TRP A 173 -9.63 28.23 7.45
N ASP A 174 -10.43 28.53 6.43
CA ASP A 174 -11.60 29.39 6.60
C ASP A 174 -12.75 28.59 7.23
N GLY A 175 -12.80 28.62 8.56
CA GLY A 175 -13.91 28.09 9.33
C GLY A 175 -15.16 28.97 9.15
N VAL A 176 -16.18 28.39 8.50
CA VAL A 176 -17.61 28.74 8.54
C VAL A 176 -17.94 30.23 8.78
N VAL A 177 -18.20 30.97 7.70
CA VAL A 177 -18.96 32.23 7.76
C VAL A 177 -20.36 32.00 7.19
N ALA A 178 -21.36 32.50 7.94
CA ALA A 178 -22.76 32.55 7.56
C ALA A 178 -23.02 33.72 6.58
N ASP A 179 -23.95 33.49 5.66
CA ASP A 179 -24.33 34.33 4.52
C ASP A 179 -23.38 34.32 3.29
N ARG A 180 -23.97 34.26 2.09
CA ARG A 180 -23.25 34.01 0.81
C ARG A 180 -22.31 35.14 0.42
N ASP A 181 -22.75 36.38 0.62
CA ASP A 181 -21.98 37.57 0.25
C ASP A 181 -20.82 37.81 1.23
N GLN A 182 -21.05 37.61 2.53
CA GLN A 182 -19.99 37.70 3.56
C GLN A 182 -18.90 36.65 3.36
N ARG A 183 -19.27 35.45 2.91
CA ARG A 183 -18.31 34.38 2.61
C ARG A 183 -17.38 34.71 1.45
N LYS A 184 -17.91 35.30 0.38
CA LYS A 184 -17.11 35.68 -0.80
C LYS A 184 -16.10 36.77 -0.45
N GLU A 185 -16.51 37.74 0.35
CA GLU A 185 -15.65 38.82 0.81
C GLU A 185 -14.60 38.32 1.81
N ALA A 186 -14.97 37.43 2.73
CA ALA A 186 -14.02 36.79 3.65
C ALA A 186 -12.95 35.98 2.91
N ILE A 187 -13.33 35.19 1.90
CA ILE A 187 -12.40 34.43 1.05
C ILE A 187 -11.46 35.37 0.29
N HIS A 188 -12.01 36.46 -0.26
CA HIS A 188 -11.19 37.45 -0.97
C HIS A 188 -10.15 38.08 -0.04
N VAL A 189 -10.57 38.56 1.14
CA VAL A 189 -9.68 39.13 2.16
C VAL A 189 -8.63 38.12 2.63
N ALA A 190 -9.00 36.84 2.80
CA ALA A 190 -8.08 35.80 3.21
C ALA A 190 -7.01 35.52 2.14
N LEU A 191 -7.40 35.43 0.86
CA LEU A 191 -6.47 35.19 -0.25
C LEU A 191 -5.63 36.42 -0.61
N GLU A 192 -6.16 37.64 -0.41
CA GLU A 192 -5.39 38.88 -0.59
C GLU A 192 -4.21 38.98 0.38
N LYS A 193 -4.36 38.51 1.63
CA LYS A 193 -3.23 38.44 2.60
C LYS A 193 -2.04 37.63 2.07
N PHE A 194 -2.28 36.69 1.17
CA PHE A 194 -1.25 35.84 0.58
C PHE A 194 -0.80 36.30 -0.81
N SER A 195 -1.40 37.37 -1.36
CA SER A 195 -1.16 37.83 -2.74
C SER A 195 0.11 38.67 -2.94
N GLY A 196 0.97 38.77 -1.91
CA GLY A 196 2.26 39.48 -1.99
C GLY A 196 3.30 38.78 -2.90
N PRO A 197 4.43 39.45 -3.22
CA PRO A 197 5.47 38.92 -4.11
C PRO A 197 6.20 37.68 -3.57
N LYS A 198 6.14 37.46 -2.25
CA LYS A 198 6.55 36.21 -1.60
C LYS A 198 5.42 35.75 -0.66
N PRO A 199 4.47 34.94 -1.17
CA PRO A 199 3.43 34.35 -0.34
C PRO A 199 4.07 33.54 0.82
N PRO A 200 3.55 33.62 2.05
CA PRO A 200 3.97 32.72 3.12
C PRO A 200 3.40 31.30 2.95
N VAL A 201 2.61 31.05 1.90
CA VAL A 201 1.92 29.80 1.62
C VAL A 201 2.53 29.14 0.39
N ASP A 202 2.88 27.86 0.49
CA ASP A 202 3.44 27.10 -0.63
C ASP A 202 2.32 26.39 -1.43
N ARG A 203 1.20 26.04 -0.78
CA ARG A 203 0.06 25.34 -1.38
C ARG A 203 -1.30 25.80 -0.84
N VAL A 204 -2.28 25.96 -1.72
CA VAL A 204 -3.70 26.18 -1.37
C VAL A 204 -4.52 24.97 -1.79
N ILE A 205 -5.23 24.38 -0.82
CA ILE A 205 -6.14 23.26 -1.04
C ILE A 205 -7.56 23.80 -1.14
N VAL A 206 -8.24 23.55 -2.26
CA VAL A 206 -9.61 24.00 -2.46
C VAL A 206 -10.59 22.89 -2.05
N ALA A 207 -11.29 23.10 -0.94
CA ALA A 207 -12.26 22.20 -0.33
C ALA A 207 -13.70 22.76 -0.40
N ILE A 208 -14.03 23.48 -1.47
CA ILE A 208 -15.36 24.07 -1.70
C ILE A 208 -16.27 23.04 -2.41
N GLU A 209 -17.39 22.69 -1.79
CA GLU A 209 -18.37 21.73 -2.34
C GLU A 209 -19.23 22.34 -3.46
N ASP A 210 -19.78 23.54 -3.25
CA ASP A 210 -20.53 24.26 -4.29
C ASP A 210 -19.64 25.29 -5.00
N ARG A 211 -19.28 24.99 -6.26
CA ARG A 211 -18.44 25.87 -7.09
C ARG A 211 -19.25 26.95 -7.81
N ARG A 212 -20.58 27.01 -7.63
CA ARG A 212 -21.45 27.95 -8.36
C ARG A 212 -21.36 29.35 -7.74
N GLY A 213 -20.77 30.31 -8.48
CA GLY A 213 -20.76 31.74 -8.13
C GLY A 213 -19.78 32.17 -7.01
N GLU A 214 -19.27 31.21 -6.23
CA GLU A 214 -18.41 31.43 -5.06
C GLU A 214 -16.92 31.12 -5.32
N PHE A 215 -16.53 30.66 -6.51
CA PHE A 215 -15.14 30.26 -6.79
C PHE A 215 -14.24 31.47 -7.09
N PRO A 216 -13.22 31.78 -6.26
CA PRO A 216 -12.35 32.95 -6.41
C PRO A 216 -11.28 32.71 -7.50
N VAL A 217 -11.71 32.68 -8.76
CA VAL A 217 -10.84 32.34 -9.90
C VAL A 217 -9.65 33.29 -10.01
N ARG A 218 -9.86 34.60 -9.83
CA ARG A 218 -8.83 35.62 -10.08
C ARG A 218 -7.72 35.56 -9.05
N GLU A 219 -8.09 35.43 -7.79
CA GLU A 219 -7.22 35.36 -6.62
C GLU A 219 -6.38 34.08 -6.66
N LEU A 220 -7.03 32.95 -6.96
CA LEU A 220 -6.36 31.67 -7.17
C LEU A 220 -5.38 31.75 -8.35
N LEU A 221 -5.77 32.31 -9.50
CA LEU A 221 -4.84 32.46 -10.61
C LEU A 221 -3.63 33.34 -10.25
N LYS A 222 -3.84 34.44 -9.52
CA LYS A 222 -2.77 35.33 -9.05
C LYS A 222 -1.78 34.58 -8.15
N LEU A 223 -2.26 33.79 -7.19
CA LEU A 223 -1.42 32.94 -6.34
C LEU A 223 -0.66 31.90 -7.18
N ARG A 224 -1.30 31.32 -8.19
CA ARG A 224 -0.65 30.36 -9.10
C ARG A 224 0.51 30.99 -9.87
N PHE A 225 0.34 32.22 -10.37
CA PHE A 225 1.41 32.96 -11.06
C PHE A 225 2.56 33.32 -10.12
N ASN A 226 2.30 33.51 -8.82
CA ASN A 226 3.32 33.71 -7.80
C ASN A 226 4.00 32.40 -7.33
N GLY A 227 3.70 31.26 -7.98
CA GLY A 227 4.33 29.98 -7.70
C GLY A 227 3.62 29.12 -6.65
N VAL A 228 2.48 29.54 -6.12
CA VAL A 228 1.68 28.76 -5.16
C VAL A 228 0.96 27.61 -5.87
N VAL A 229 1.08 26.40 -5.33
CA VAL A 229 0.41 25.23 -5.92
C VAL A 229 -1.04 25.21 -5.49
N ILE A 230 -1.96 25.20 -6.46
CA ILE A 230 -3.40 25.10 -6.21
C ILE A 230 -3.87 23.71 -6.55
N GLU A 231 -4.48 23.05 -5.57
CA GLU A 231 -4.88 21.65 -5.67
C GLU A 231 -6.29 21.44 -5.14
N ASP A 232 -7.04 20.54 -5.77
CA ASP A 232 -8.36 20.14 -5.31
C ASP A 232 -8.26 19.21 -4.10
N ALA A 233 -9.14 19.43 -3.12
CA ALA A 233 -9.26 18.59 -1.93
C ALA A 233 -9.41 17.10 -2.23
N GLY A 234 -10.25 16.73 -3.21
CA GLY A 234 -10.47 15.34 -3.59
C GLY A 234 -9.21 14.72 -4.17
N ALA A 235 -8.50 15.43 -5.04
CA ALA A 235 -7.23 14.98 -5.61
C ALA A 235 -6.13 14.79 -4.55
N LEU A 236 -6.05 15.70 -3.57
CA LEU A 236 -5.12 15.59 -2.46
C LEU A 236 -5.47 14.39 -1.56
N LEU A 237 -6.73 14.25 -1.16
CA LEU A 237 -7.20 13.15 -0.34
C LEU A 237 -6.90 11.82 -1.01
N GLU A 238 -7.23 11.69 -2.29
CA GLU A 238 -6.96 10.52 -3.10
C GLU A 238 -5.47 10.17 -3.14
N ARG A 239 -4.62 11.18 -3.29
CA ARG A 239 -3.16 11.02 -3.26
C ARG A 239 -2.63 10.58 -1.90
N LEU A 240 -3.17 11.13 -0.80
CA LEU A 240 -2.69 10.84 0.55
C LEU A 240 -3.19 9.48 1.04
N THR A 241 -4.48 9.19 0.88
CA THR A 241 -5.11 7.99 1.43
C THR A 241 -5.02 6.80 0.49
N GLY A 242 -4.84 7.04 -0.82
CA GLY A 242 -4.97 5.98 -1.83
C GLY A 242 -6.41 5.48 -1.94
N LYS A 243 -7.41 6.30 -1.59
CA LYS A 243 -8.85 6.00 -1.65
C LYS A 243 -9.57 7.03 -2.51
N LEU A 244 -10.56 6.59 -3.26
CA LEU A 244 -11.48 7.49 -3.94
C LEU A 244 -12.71 7.70 -3.05
N HIS A 245 -12.71 8.74 -2.22
CA HIS A 245 -13.83 9.06 -1.31
C HIS A 245 -15.13 9.26 -2.09
N LEU A 246 -16.22 8.62 -1.65
CA LEU A 246 -17.49 8.69 -2.38
C LEU A 246 -18.21 10.03 -2.21
N ASP A 247 -17.94 10.74 -1.13
CA ASP A 247 -18.63 11.99 -0.79
C ASP A 247 -18.27 13.12 -1.77
N GLY A 248 -19.30 13.71 -2.37
CA GLY A 248 -19.15 14.76 -3.37
C GLY A 248 -18.61 14.28 -4.73
N LEU A 249 -18.59 12.96 -5.01
CA LEU A 249 -18.29 12.46 -6.35
C LEU A 249 -19.47 12.66 -7.30
N HIS A 250 -19.27 13.50 -8.30
CA HIS A 250 -20.19 13.60 -9.42
C HIS A 250 -19.97 12.48 -10.44
N PRO A 251 -21.03 11.90 -11.04
CA PRO A 251 -20.91 10.85 -12.05
C PRO A 251 -20.01 11.22 -13.23
N SER A 252 -19.99 12.50 -13.61
CA SER A 252 -19.14 13.05 -14.67
C SER A 252 -17.64 12.86 -14.40
N SER A 253 -17.22 12.80 -13.13
CA SER A 253 -15.82 12.59 -12.76
C SER A 253 -15.29 11.22 -13.20
N PHE A 254 -16.13 10.18 -13.24
CA PHE A 254 -15.73 8.86 -13.72
C PHE A 254 -15.46 8.84 -15.23
N ILE A 255 -16.17 9.67 -16.00
CA ILE A 255 -16.11 9.71 -17.47
C ILE A 255 -14.98 10.64 -17.95
N TYR A 256 -14.89 11.83 -17.36
CA TYR A 256 -13.96 12.87 -17.82
C TYR A 256 -12.62 12.89 -17.09
N SER A 257 -12.44 12.07 -16.04
CA SER A 257 -11.11 11.90 -15.47
C SER A 257 -10.19 11.14 -16.44
N GLU A 258 -8.89 11.42 -16.37
CA GLU A 258 -7.89 10.67 -17.14
C GLU A 258 -7.76 9.20 -16.69
N GLY A 259 -8.36 8.85 -15.54
CA GLY A 259 -8.42 7.50 -15.00
C GLY A 259 -9.50 6.63 -15.65
N PHE A 260 -9.66 5.38 -15.19
CA PHE A 260 -10.67 4.42 -15.68
C PHE A 260 -10.51 3.95 -17.14
N ARG A 261 -9.49 4.44 -17.86
CA ARG A 261 -9.18 4.00 -19.22
C ARG A 261 -8.40 2.70 -19.19
N VAL A 262 -8.99 1.63 -19.71
CA VAL A 262 -8.32 0.33 -19.78
C VAL A 262 -7.91 0.01 -21.22
N LYS A 263 -6.63 0.23 -21.54
CA LYS A 263 -6.09 -0.10 -22.87
C LYS A 263 -6.11 -1.62 -23.10
N PRO A 264 -6.54 -2.12 -24.27
CA PRO A 264 -6.55 -3.56 -24.56
C PRO A 264 -5.19 -4.25 -24.39
N SER A 265 -4.12 -3.61 -24.88
CA SER A 265 -2.74 -4.12 -24.73
C SER A 265 -2.35 -4.29 -23.26
N GLN A 266 -2.76 -3.35 -22.42
CA GLN A 266 -2.53 -3.41 -20.98
C GLN A 266 -3.33 -4.53 -20.33
N GLN A 267 -4.57 -4.79 -20.75
CA GLN A 267 -5.34 -5.93 -20.25
C GLN A 267 -4.68 -7.26 -20.61
N ILE A 268 -4.14 -7.38 -21.83
CA ILE A 268 -3.43 -8.57 -22.29
C ILE A 268 -2.17 -8.77 -21.44
N ALA A 269 -1.34 -7.74 -21.27
CA ALA A 269 -0.13 -7.83 -20.46
C ALA A 269 -0.43 -8.25 -19.01
N ARG A 270 -1.45 -7.64 -18.39
CA ARG A 270 -1.89 -8.00 -17.04
C ARG A 270 -2.45 -9.41 -16.97
N ARG A 271 -3.16 -9.86 -18.01
CA ARG A 271 -3.66 -11.23 -18.10
C ARG A 271 -2.50 -12.23 -18.16
N ILE A 272 -1.50 -11.98 -18.99
CA ILE A 272 -0.29 -12.82 -19.10
C ILE A 272 0.41 -12.90 -17.74
N VAL A 273 0.71 -11.77 -17.11
CA VAL A 273 1.37 -11.74 -15.80
C VAL A 273 0.52 -12.46 -14.75
N SER A 274 -0.78 -12.21 -14.70
CA SER A 274 -1.70 -12.90 -13.80
C SER A 274 -1.71 -14.42 -13.98
N THR A 275 -1.69 -14.90 -15.22
CA THR A 275 -1.67 -16.33 -15.53
C THR A 275 -0.32 -16.96 -15.21
N LEU A 276 0.79 -16.30 -15.53
CA LEU A 276 2.14 -16.76 -15.21
C LEU A 276 2.35 -16.83 -13.69
N THR A 277 1.99 -15.78 -12.95
CA THR A 277 2.11 -15.77 -11.48
C THR A 277 1.26 -16.88 -10.86
N ALA A 278 0.05 -17.12 -11.37
CA ALA A 278 -0.80 -18.21 -10.87
C ALA A 278 -0.24 -19.60 -11.20
N ALA A 279 0.33 -19.79 -12.40
CA ALA A 279 0.95 -21.04 -12.81
C ALA A 279 2.19 -21.35 -11.95
N VAL A 280 3.07 -20.36 -11.75
CA VAL A 280 4.25 -20.47 -10.88
C VAL A 280 3.81 -20.75 -9.45
N GLY A 281 2.81 -20.03 -8.93
CA GLY A 281 2.27 -20.24 -7.58
C GLY A 281 1.73 -21.67 -7.37
N LEU A 282 1.02 -22.22 -8.37
CA LEU A 282 0.54 -23.60 -8.32
C LEU A 282 1.67 -24.63 -8.42
N LEU A 283 2.66 -24.39 -9.27
CA LEU A 283 3.83 -25.26 -9.41
C LEU A 283 4.64 -25.32 -8.10
N LEU A 284 4.89 -24.17 -7.47
CA LEU A 284 5.58 -24.09 -6.18
C LEU A 284 4.77 -24.74 -5.05
N PHE A 285 3.43 -24.71 -5.14
CA PHE A 285 2.57 -25.33 -4.14
C PHE A 285 2.38 -26.84 -4.31
N LEU A 286 2.65 -27.37 -5.51
CA LEU A 286 2.46 -28.78 -5.86
C LEU A 286 3.05 -29.78 -4.82
N PRO A 287 4.30 -29.62 -4.32
CA PRO A 287 4.84 -30.53 -3.31
C PRO A 287 4.10 -30.48 -1.96
N PHE A 288 3.46 -29.36 -1.62
CA PHE A 288 2.71 -29.19 -0.38
C PHE A 288 1.25 -29.64 -0.47
N PHE A 289 0.72 -29.79 -1.69
CA PHE A 289 -0.67 -30.18 -1.93
C PHE A 289 -1.10 -31.45 -1.18
N PRO A 290 -0.38 -32.60 -1.24
CA PRO A 290 -0.80 -33.82 -0.53
C PRO A 290 -0.81 -33.65 0.99
N ILE A 291 0.11 -32.86 1.54
CA ILE A 291 0.16 -32.55 2.98
C ILE A 291 -1.10 -31.78 3.40
N VAL A 292 -1.47 -30.75 2.63
CA VAL A 292 -2.66 -29.95 2.92
C VAL A 292 -3.95 -30.79 2.79
N VAL A 293 -4.04 -31.65 1.78
CA VAL A 293 -5.17 -32.58 1.61
C VAL A 293 -5.32 -33.50 2.83
N LEU A 294 -4.22 -34.07 3.30
CA LEU A 294 -4.21 -34.93 4.49
C LEU A 294 -4.69 -34.16 5.74
N LEU A 295 -4.15 -32.97 5.97
CA LEU A 295 -4.54 -32.11 7.10
C LEU A 295 -6.03 -31.74 7.06
N VAL A 296 -6.58 -31.42 5.89
CA VAL A 296 -8.02 -31.11 5.73
C VAL A 296 -8.89 -32.34 6.02
N ARG A 297 -8.49 -33.53 5.53
CA ARG A 297 -9.23 -34.79 5.75
C ARG A 297 -9.22 -35.23 7.21
N LEU A 298 -8.09 -35.09 7.90
CA LEU A 298 -7.98 -35.42 9.33
C LEU A 298 -8.74 -34.43 10.22
N SER A 299 -8.95 -33.18 9.76
CA SER A 299 -9.64 -32.16 10.56
C SER A 299 -11.17 -32.35 10.66
N SER A 300 -11.81 -32.90 9.63
CA SER A 300 -13.27 -33.08 9.57
C SER A 300 -13.68 -34.04 8.43
N PRO A 301 -14.77 -34.81 8.56
CA PRO A 301 -15.27 -35.66 7.48
C PRO A 301 -15.90 -34.81 6.36
N GLY A 302 -15.68 -35.14 5.08
CA GLY A 302 -16.30 -34.47 3.92
C GLY A 302 -15.32 -34.07 2.80
N PRO A 303 -15.76 -33.25 1.82
CA PRO A 303 -14.95 -32.91 0.65
C PRO A 303 -13.77 -31.99 0.99
N ILE A 304 -12.68 -32.12 0.22
CA ILE A 304 -11.46 -31.31 0.40
C ILE A 304 -11.70 -29.85 -0.01
N PHE A 305 -12.37 -29.66 -1.14
CA PHE A 305 -12.64 -28.34 -1.70
C PHE A 305 -14.00 -27.83 -1.25
N PHE A 306 -14.01 -26.58 -0.81
CA PHE A 306 -15.20 -25.77 -0.63
C PHE A 306 -15.44 -24.95 -1.91
N ARG A 307 -16.69 -24.94 -2.38
CA ARG A 307 -17.11 -24.23 -3.58
C ARG A 307 -18.10 -23.13 -3.18
N GLN A 308 -17.88 -21.92 -3.66
CA GLN A 308 -18.75 -20.79 -3.36
C GLN A 308 -19.04 -19.96 -4.60
N THR A 309 -20.31 -19.66 -4.85
CA THR A 309 -20.72 -18.75 -5.93
C THR A 309 -20.40 -17.32 -5.55
N ARG A 310 -19.79 -16.59 -6.47
CA ARG A 310 -19.42 -15.19 -6.32
C ARG A 310 -19.72 -14.39 -7.58
N VAL A 311 -19.85 -13.08 -7.44
CA VAL A 311 -20.06 -12.15 -8.56
C VAL A 311 -18.70 -11.75 -9.15
N GLY A 312 -18.57 -11.88 -10.46
CA GLY A 312 -17.37 -11.57 -11.23
C GLY A 312 -17.55 -10.43 -12.23
N LEU A 313 -16.77 -10.48 -13.31
CA LEU A 313 -16.78 -9.46 -14.35
C LEU A 313 -18.19 -9.28 -14.95
N ALA A 314 -18.60 -8.03 -15.09
CA ALA A 314 -19.92 -7.62 -15.60
C ALA A 314 -21.09 -8.23 -14.82
N GLY A 315 -20.90 -8.49 -13.52
CA GLY A 315 -21.94 -9.07 -12.66
C GLY A 315 -22.16 -10.58 -12.87
N LYS A 316 -21.36 -11.26 -13.71
CA LYS A 316 -21.55 -12.69 -13.99
C LYS A 316 -21.10 -13.55 -12.81
N ASN A 317 -21.95 -14.49 -12.42
CA ASN A 317 -21.63 -15.42 -11.33
C ASN A 317 -20.60 -16.47 -11.77
N PHE A 318 -19.68 -16.81 -10.88
CA PHE A 318 -18.71 -17.89 -11.06
C PHE A 318 -18.45 -18.63 -9.74
N THR A 319 -17.86 -19.83 -9.83
CA THR A 319 -17.56 -20.65 -8.65
C THR A 319 -16.10 -20.47 -8.23
N VAL A 320 -15.89 -19.98 -7.01
CA VAL A 320 -14.57 -19.90 -6.38
C VAL A 320 -14.25 -21.23 -5.69
N TYR A 321 -13.02 -21.71 -5.85
CA TYR A 321 -12.51 -22.90 -5.17
C TYR A 321 -11.63 -22.50 -3.98
N LYS A 322 -11.87 -23.10 -2.81
CA LYS A 322 -11.02 -22.97 -1.61
C LYS A 322 -10.78 -24.33 -0.98
N PHE A 323 -9.76 -24.45 -0.15
CA PHE A 323 -9.72 -25.58 0.78
C PHE A 323 -10.76 -25.37 1.86
N ARG A 324 -11.37 -26.47 2.30
CA ARG A 324 -12.35 -26.44 3.37
C ARG A 324 -11.65 -26.18 4.70
N THR A 325 -12.04 -25.08 5.35
CA THR A 325 -11.53 -24.70 6.68
C THR A 325 -12.58 -24.81 7.79
N MET A 326 -13.85 -24.91 7.42
CA MET A 326 -15.00 -25.00 8.33
C MET A 326 -15.61 -26.40 8.31
N ARG A 327 -16.36 -26.73 9.37
CA ARG A 327 -17.17 -27.96 9.40
C ARG A 327 -18.26 -27.94 8.32
N THR A 328 -18.75 -29.11 7.93
CA THR A 328 -19.74 -29.26 6.84
C THR A 328 -21.11 -28.67 7.17
N ASP A 329 -21.44 -28.56 8.46
CA ASP A 329 -22.66 -27.95 9.00
C ASP A 329 -22.56 -26.41 9.15
N ALA A 330 -21.44 -25.80 8.75
CA ALA A 330 -21.18 -24.39 9.01
C ALA A 330 -22.18 -23.41 8.34
N GLU A 331 -22.75 -23.73 7.19
CA GLU A 331 -23.68 -22.84 6.45
C GLU A 331 -25.15 -23.28 6.51
N VAL A 332 -25.53 -24.16 7.45
CA VAL A 332 -26.93 -24.66 7.56
C VAL A 332 -27.94 -23.53 7.79
N SER A 333 -27.53 -22.42 8.41
CA SER A 333 -28.37 -21.24 8.66
C SER A 333 -28.26 -20.13 7.61
N GLY A 334 -27.74 -20.45 6.42
CA GLY A 334 -27.65 -19.53 5.28
C GLY A 334 -26.37 -18.68 5.23
N ALA A 335 -26.35 -17.77 4.25
CA ALA A 335 -25.23 -16.88 3.96
C ALA A 335 -24.96 -15.91 5.11
N LYS A 336 -23.81 -16.04 5.78
CA LYS A 336 -23.38 -15.10 6.83
C LYS A 336 -21.97 -14.59 6.55
N TRP A 337 -21.71 -13.33 6.88
CA TRP A 337 -20.33 -12.85 6.96
C TRP A 337 -19.58 -13.63 8.04
N ALA A 338 -18.35 -14.03 7.73
CA ALA A 338 -17.50 -14.66 8.73
C ALA A 338 -17.09 -13.61 9.75
N THR A 339 -17.29 -13.91 11.03
CA THR A 339 -16.83 -13.10 12.16
C THR A 339 -15.41 -13.50 12.56
N LYS A 340 -14.72 -12.63 13.30
CA LYS A 340 -13.41 -12.94 13.88
C LYS A 340 -13.55 -14.08 14.90
N ASN A 341 -12.66 -15.07 14.86
CA ASN A 341 -12.73 -16.29 15.69
C ASN A 341 -14.04 -17.08 15.59
N ASP A 342 -14.52 -17.32 14.36
CA ASP A 342 -15.73 -18.09 14.11
C ASP A 342 -15.63 -19.54 14.65
N PRO A 343 -16.55 -19.99 15.52
CA PRO A 343 -16.50 -21.32 16.14
C PRO A 343 -16.67 -22.47 15.13
N ARG A 344 -17.13 -22.17 13.90
CA ARG A 344 -17.30 -23.15 12.82
C ARG A 344 -15.97 -23.56 12.18
N VAL A 345 -14.88 -22.84 12.46
CA VAL A 345 -13.55 -23.05 11.87
C VAL A 345 -12.78 -24.13 12.63
N THR A 346 -12.22 -25.11 11.91
CA THR A 346 -11.38 -26.16 12.51
C THR A 346 -10.00 -25.59 12.93
N ARG A 347 -9.27 -26.27 13.82
CA ARG A 347 -7.91 -25.83 14.23
C ARG A 347 -6.95 -25.73 13.04
N VAL A 348 -6.96 -26.74 12.16
CA VAL A 348 -6.22 -26.72 10.89
C VAL A 348 -6.72 -25.60 9.98
N GLY A 349 -8.04 -25.43 9.87
CA GLY A 349 -8.65 -24.35 9.09
C GLY A 349 -8.24 -22.96 9.56
N MET A 350 -8.07 -22.75 10.87
CA MET A 350 -7.59 -21.50 11.44
C MET A 350 -6.15 -21.21 11.01
N PHE A 351 -5.27 -22.23 11.04
CA PHE A 351 -3.91 -22.09 10.53
C PHE A 351 -3.89 -21.76 9.03
N MET A 352 -4.72 -22.45 8.23
CA MET A 352 -4.81 -22.22 6.80
C MET A 352 -5.31 -20.81 6.46
N ARG A 353 -6.31 -20.29 7.20
CA ARG A 353 -6.79 -18.90 7.04
C ARG A 353 -5.75 -17.87 7.41
N LYS A 354 -4.98 -18.13 8.49
CA LYS A 354 -3.87 -17.25 8.92
C LYS A 354 -2.76 -17.15 7.90
N THR A 355 -2.49 -18.25 7.20
CA THR A 355 -1.46 -18.34 6.16
C THR A 355 -2.00 -18.11 4.74
N ARG A 356 -3.32 -17.88 4.59
CA ARG A 356 -4.07 -17.82 3.31
C ARG A 356 -3.89 -19.06 2.42
N LEU A 357 -3.43 -20.17 3.00
CA LEU A 357 -3.29 -21.44 2.28
C LEU A 357 -4.63 -21.95 1.76
N ASP A 358 -5.74 -21.59 2.43
CA ASP A 358 -7.09 -21.94 1.99
C ASP A 358 -7.49 -21.32 0.65
N GLU A 359 -6.85 -20.22 0.26
CA GLU A 359 -7.14 -19.50 -0.98
C GLU A 359 -6.30 -19.96 -2.18
N VAL A 360 -5.32 -20.87 -1.99
CA VAL A 360 -4.47 -21.39 -3.06
C VAL A 360 -5.25 -22.03 -4.23
N PRO A 361 -6.35 -22.80 -4.00
CA PRO A 361 -7.13 -23.34 -5.11
C PRO A 361 -7.76 -22.27 -6.02
N GLN A 362 -7.88 -21.01 -5.57
CA GLN A 362 -8.35 -19.91 -6.40
C GLN A 362 -7.36 -19.56 -7.53
N LEU A 363 -6.09 -19.96 -7.43
CA LEU A 363 -5.14 -19.83 -8.54
C LEU A 363 -5.64 -20.58 -9.79
N TRP A 364 -6.43 -21.65 -9.62
CA TRP A 364 -7.11 -22.32 -10.73
C TRP A 364 -8.17 -21.42 -11.40
N ASN A 365 -8.93 -20.65 -10.63
CA ASN A 365 -9.87 -19.66 -11.17
C ASN A 365 -9.14 -18.57 -11.96
N VAL A 366 -7.94 -18.19 -11.51
CA VAL A 366 -7.08 -17.26 -12.24
C VAL A 366 -6.65 -17.87 -13.58
N LEU A 367 -6.17 -19.11 -13.60
CA LEU A 367 -5.81 -19.79 -14.85
C LEU A 367 -6.99 -19.92 -15.81
N ARG A 368 -8.17 -20.31 -15.32
CA ARG A 368 -9.40 -20.46 -16.11
C ARG A 368 -9.92 -19.14 -16.70
N GLY A 369 -9.60 -18.01 -16.07
CA GLY A 369 -9.99 -16.67 -16.55
C GLY A 369 -11.20 -16.06 -15.86
N ASP A 370 -11.74 -16.74 -14.84
CA ASP A 370 -12.81 -16.23 -13.99
C ASP A 370 -12.32 -15.05 -13.13
N MET A 371 -11.04 -15.12 -12.70
CA MET A 371 -10.39 -14.13 -11.84
C MET A 371 -9.08 -13.61 -12.45
N GLY A 372 -8.67 -12.42 -12.03
CA GLY A 372 -7.28 -11.98 -12.09
C GLY A 372 -6.54 -12.29 -10.79
N PHE A 373 -5.21 -12.20 -10.80
CA PHE A 373 -4.41 -12.30 -9.59
C PHE A 373 -4.65 -11.05 -8.71
N VAL A 374 -4.72 -9.87 -9.33
CA VAL A 374 -5.00 -8.58 -8.68
C VAL A 374 -6.34 -8.01 -9.15
N GLY A 375 -7.19 -7.60 -8.21
CA GLY A 375 -8.49 -7.01 -8.47
C GLY A 375 -9.37 -6.90 -7.21
N PRO A 376 -10.57 -6.29 -7.32
CA PRO A 376 -11.53 -6.24 -6.23
C PRO A 376 -11.87 -7.65 -5.75
N ARG A 377 -11.95 -7.85 -4.44
CA ARG A 377 -12.34 -9.15 -3.89
C ARG A 377 -13.79 -9.47 -4.32
N PRO A 378 -14.09 -10.68 -4.82
CA PRO A 378 -15.41 -10.99 -5.33
C PRO A 378 -16.42 -11.17 -4.19
N GLU A 379 -17.59 -10.53 -4.32
CA GLU A 379 -18.64 -10.58 -3.30
C GLU A 379 -19.64 -11.71 -3.55
N ARG A 380 -20.37 -12.07 -2.48
CA ARG A 380 -21.45 -13.04 -2.53
C ARG A 380 -22.66 -12.43 -3.25
N PRO A 381 -23.28 -13.13 -4.22
CA PRO A 381 -24.43 -12.59 -4.95
C PRO A 381 -25.59 -12.21 -4.01
N GLU A 382 -25.73 -12.88 -2.87
CA GLU A 382 -26.76 -12.60 -1.88
C GLU A 382 -26.62 -11.20 -1.23
N PHE A 383 -25.40 -10.63 -1.18
CA PHE A 383 -25.14 -9.32 -0.57
C PHE A 383 -25.07 -8.18 -1.57
N VAL A 384 -24.86 -8.47 -2.86
CA VAL A 384 -24.64 -7.43 -3.88
C VAL A 384 -25.85 -6.51 -4.06
N PRO A 385 -27.10 -6.99 -4.15
CA PRO A 385 -28.27 -6.12 -4.28
C PRO A 385 -28.41 -5.13 -3.12
N TRP A 386 -28.32 -5.63 -1.89
CA TRP A 386 -28.40 -4.81 -0.68
C TRP A 386 -27.25 -3.79 -0.59
N LEU A 387 -26.01 -4.19 -0.87
CA LEU A 387 -24.87 -3.26 -0.89
C LEU A 387 -24.98 -2.20 -1.98
N THR A 388 -25.58 -2.55 -3.12
CA THR A 388 -25.79 -1.62 -4.24
C THR A 388 -26.83 -0.55 -3.89
N GLU A 389 -27.85 -0.91 -3.11
CA GLU A 389 -28.86 0.01 -2.63
C GLU A 389 -28.29 0.99 -1.58
N GLN A 390 -27.43 0.50 -0.70
CA GLN A 390 -26.90 1.27 0.43
C GLN A 390 -25.64 2.10 0.08
N ILE A 391 -24.85 1.67 -0.90
CA ILE A 391 -23.56 2.28 -1.23
C ILE A 391 -23.57 2.78 -2.67
N PRO A 392 -23.47 4.11 -2.90
CA PRO A 392 -23.37 4.67 -4.23
C PRO A 392 -22.22 4.05 -5.03
N TYR A 393 -22.48 3.80 -6.32
CA TYR A 393 -21.48 3.29 -7.27
C TYR A 393 -20.91 1.90 -6.96
N PHE A 394 -21.51 1.13 -6.04
CA PHE A 394 -21.01 -0.20 -5.66
C PHE A 394 -20.80 -1.14 -6.86
N ASN A 395 -21.68 -1.08 -7.86
CA ASN A 395 -21.60 -1.90 -9.06
C ASN A 395 -20.37 -1.64 -9.93
N LEU A 396 -19.73 -0.47 -9.84
CA LEU A 396 -18.55 -0.15 -10.65
C LEU A 396 -17.39 -1.12 -10.38
N ARG A 397 -17.34 -1.75 -9.20
CA ARG A 397 -16.33 -2.78 -8.89
C ARG A 397 -16.39 -4.00 -9.80
N HIS A 398 -17.57 -4.29 -10.36
CA HIS A 398 -17.79 -5.44 -11.26
C HIS A 398 -17.39 -5.13 -12.71
N MET A 399 -16.93 -3.91 -13.03
CA MET A 399 -16.47 -3.53 -14.37
C MET A 399 -15.16 -4.21 -14.77
N ILE A 400 -14.42 -4.76 -13.81
CA ILE A 400 -13.19 -5.50 -14.03
C ILE A 400 -13.27 -6.90 -13.40
N ARG A 401 -12.35 -7.78 -13.79
CA ARG A 401 -12.26 -9.11 -13.18
C ARG A 401 -11.92 -8.97 -11.69
N PRO A 402 -12.55 -9.78 -10.82
CA PRO A 402 -12.16 -9.83 -9.42
C PRO A 402 -10.76 -10.41 -9.24
N GLY A 403 -10.15 -10.13 -8.09
CA GLY A 403 -8.78 -10.53 -7.73
C GLY A 403 -8.71 -11.57 -6.62
N LEU A 404 -7.61 -12.34 -6.60
CA LEU A 404 -7.19 -13.10 -5.42
C LEU A 404 -6.72 -12.15 -4.31
N THR A 405 -5.90 -11.18 -4.69
CA THR A 405 -5.50 -10.03 -3.88
C THR A 405 -5.98 -8.73 -4.54
N GLY A 406 -5.92 -7.61 -3.82
CA GLY A 406 -6.42 -6.32 -4.27
C GLY A 406 -5.91 -5.18 -3.40
N TRP A 407 -6.02 -3.95 -3.92
CA TRP A 407 -5.56 -2.76 -3.21
C TRP A 407 -6.24 -2.60 -1.85
N ALA A 408 -7.56 -2.83 -1.80
CA ALA A 408 -8.31 -2.82 -0.54
C ALA A 408 -7.80 -3.89 0.44
N GLN A 409 -7.44 -5.09 0.00
CA GLN A 409 -6.94 -6.16 0.91
C GLN A 409 -5.56 -5.86 1.49
N VAL A 410 -4.74 -5.08 0.78
CA VAL A 410 -3.39 -4.70 1.20
C VAL A 410 -3.42 -3.47 2.11
N ARG A 411 -4.24 -2.47 1.75
CA ARG A 411 -4.33 -1.19 2.47
C ARG A 411 -5.30 -1.22 3.63
N TYR A 412 -6.29 -2.10 3.56
CA TYR A 412 -7.37 -2.17 4.53
C TYR A 412 -7.52 -3.58 5.12
N GLY A 413 -7.90 -3.60 6.40
CA GLY A 413 -8.16 -4.83 7.13
C GLY A 413 -9.49 -5.49 6.76
N TYR A 414 -9.88 -6.48 7.57
CA TYR A 414 -11.18 -7.13 7.43
C TYR A 414 -12.26 -6.26 8.09
N GLY A 415 -13.33 -5.98 7.35
CA GLY A 415 -14.52 -5.30 7.85
C GLY A 415 -15.76 -6.19 7.79
N SER A 416 -16.63 -6.04 8.78
CA SER A 416 -17.93 -6.71 8.92
C SER A 416 -19.11 -5.73 9.02
N THR A 417 -18.90 -4.44 8.78
CA THR A 417 -19.95 -3.40 8.83
C THR A 417 -20.15 -2.72 7.47
N LEU A 418 -21.28 -2.01 7.33
CA LEU A 418 -21.59 -1.25 6.11
C LEU A 418 -20.58 -0.14 5.83
N ALA A 419 -20.12 0.58 6.88
CA ALA A 419 -19.12 1.63 6.75
C ALA A 419 -17.78 1.08 6.23
N GLU A 420 -17.35 -0.08 6.73
CA GLU A 420 -16.12 -0.72 6.26
C GLU A 420 -16.27 -1.29 4.83
N ALA A 421 -17.48 -1.75 4.45
CA ALA A 421 -17.77 -2.15 3.08
C ALA A 421 -17.70 -0.96 2.10
N ARG A 422 -18.16 0.22 2.54
CA ARG A 422 -18.02 1.48 1.82
C ARG A 422 -16.55 1.87 1.67
N GLU A 423 -15.77 1.86 2.74
CA GLU A 423 -14.34 2.18 2.70
C GLU A 423 -13.55 1.22 1.79
N LYS A 424 -13.89 -0.07 1.83
CA LYS A 424 -13.34 -1.07 0.92
C LYS A 424 -13.66 -0.75 -0.55
N LEU A 425 -14.88 -0.29 -0.83
CA LEU A 425 -15.26 0.15 -2.17
C LEU A 425 -14.41 1.35 -2.61
N GLU A 426 -14.14 2.32 -1.74
CA GLU A 426 -13.30 3.49 -2.06
C GLU A 426 -11.88 3.10 -2.50
N PHE A 427 -11.30 2.09 -1.85
CA PHE A 427 -10.04 1.49 -2.29
C PHE A 427 -10.16 0.72 -3.60
N ASP A 428 -11.25 -0.05 -3.79
CA ASP A 428 -11.49 -0.78 -5.03
C ASP A 428 -11.64 0.19 -6.22
N LEU A 429 -12.35 1.31 -6.05
CA LEU A 429 -12.52 2.35 -7.07
C LEU A 429 -11.21 3.10 -7.36
N TYR A 430 -10.40 3.39 -6.33
CA TYR A 430 -9.05 3.93 -6.52
C TYR A 430 -8.21 3.02 -7.42
N TYR A 431 -8.22 1.71 -7.15
CA TYR A 431 -7.50 0.74 -7.95
C TYR A 431 -8.01 0.70 -9.40
N ILE A 432 -9.33 0.70 -9.60
CA ILE A 432 -9.91 0.70 -10.96
C ILE A 432 -9.52 1.97 -11.72
N LYS A 433 -9.50 3.13 -11.05
CA LYS A 433 -9.09 4.41 -11.63
C LYS A 433 -7.63 4.41 -12.07
N HIS A 434 -6.74 3.84 -11.26
CA HIS A 434 -5.28 3.88 -11.41
C HIS A 434 -4.66 2.60 -11.94
N MET A 435 -5.49 1.68 -12.43
CA MET A 435 -5.12 0.33 -12.82
C MET A 435 -3.97 0.34 -13.82
N THR A 436 -2.81 -0.19 -13.41
CA THR A 436 -1.58 -0.34 -14.22
C THR A 436 -0.87 -1.63 -13.86
N LEU A 437 -0.06 -2.16 -14.78
CA LEU A 437 0.75 -3.34 -14.47
C LEU A 437 1.70 -3.07 -13.29
N GLY A 438 2.24 -1.86 -13.20
CA GLY A 438 3.05 -1.45 -12.05
C GLY A 438 2.29 -1.51 -10.72
N LEU A 439 1.05 -1.00 -10.70
CA LEU A 439 0.21 -1.07 -9.50
C LEU A 439 -0.12 -2.53 -9.14
N ASP A 440 -0.38 -3.38 -10.13
CA ASP A 440 -0.60 -4.82 -9.90
C ASP A 440 0.63 -5.47 -9.24
N LEU A 441 1.84 -5.23 -9.78
CA LEU A 441 3.08 -5.78 -9.22
C LEU A 441 3.35 -5.26 -7.80
N LEU A 442 3.08 -3.98 -7.54
CA LEU A 442 3.15 -3.41 -6.21
C LEU A 442 2.18 -4.10 -5.25
N ILE A 443 0.92 -4.32 -5.66
CA ILE A 443 -0.07 -5.04 -4.83
C ILE A 443 0.39 -6.47 -4.57
N MET A 444 0.95 -7.18 -5.55
CA MET A 444 1.49 -8.53 -5.35
C MET A 444 2.62 -8.53 -4.32
N PHE A 445 3.56 -7.58 -4.42
CA PHE A 445 4.67 -7.43 -3.49
C PHE A 445 4.18 -7.13 -2.06
N GLU A 446 3.27 -6.17 -1.91
CA GLU A 446 2.66 -5.83 -0.63
C GLU A 446 1.85 -7.00 -0.04
N THR A 447 1.22 -7.82 -0.87
CA THR A 447 0.46 -9.00 -0.42
C THR A 447 1.35 -10.00 0.33
N ILE A 448 2.60 -10.18 -0.12
CA ILE A 448 3.57 -11.05 0.57
C ILE A 448 3.84 -10.51 1.98
N LYS A 449 4.05 -9.19 2.10
CA LYS A 449 4.22 -8.50 3.38
C LYS A 449 3.01 -8.69 4.29
N THR A 450 1.79 -8.54 3.75
CA THR A 450 0.54 -8.76 4.50
C THR A 450 0.42 -10.20 5.01
N ILE A 451 0.79 -11.21 4.20
CA ILE A 451 0.75 -12.63 4.59
C ILE A 451 1.78 -12.95 5.67
N ILE A 452 3.03 -12.54 5.51
CA ILE A 452 4.11 -12.79 6.47
C ILE A 452 3.76 -12.20 7.84
N ARG A 453 3.21 -10.98 7.86
CA ARG A 453 2.82 -10.29 9.10
C ARG A 453 1.46 -10.74 9.64
N ARG A 454 0.73 -11.63 8.94
CA ARG A 454 -0.64 -12.04 9.26
C ARG A 454 -1.62 -10.86 9.39
N GLN A 455 -1.35 -9.76 8.70
CA GLN A 455 -2.23 -8.58 8.69
C GLN A 455 -3.52 -8.92 7.91
N GLY A 456 -4.68 -8.65 8.51
CA GLY A 456 -5.98 -9.02 7.93
C GLY A 456 -6.27 -10.53 7.87
N ALA A 457 -5.52 -11.36 8.61
CA ALA A 457 -5.87 -12.75 8.87
C ALA A 457 -7.00 -12.86 9.91
N GLN A 458 -7.93 -13.80 9.68
CA GLN A 458 -9.06 -14.08 10.58
C GLN A 458 -8.65 -14.84 11.86
#